data_AF-A0A8H7UXE8-F1
#
_entry.id   AF-A0A8H7UXE8-F1
#
_cell.length_a   1.000
_cell.length_b   1.000
_cell.length_c   1.000
_cell.angle_alpha   90.00
_cell.angle_beta   90.00
_cell.angle_gamma   90.00
#
_symmetry.space_group_name_H-M   'P 1'
#
loop_
_entity.id
_entity.type
_entity.pdbx_description
1 polymer ?
#
loop_
_entity_poly.entity_id
_entity_poly.type
_entity_poly.pdbx_seq_one_letter_code
_entity_poly.pdbx_strand_id
1 'polypeptide(L)'
;MIQLLPTELLWTVLNNLEYGDLDNLWKIKRLEPTILYYIQTHYKFHYQISSLLRIFEAITPTARQQGETKTKMAREMLEFIRSSVACLPKYEHRSKFTELLDIVQQLTLQRILASDFKANGLEHDYAGLCLQVRALYLHTPSIRVLHDPKYRRRSTKHPLAPFLPRDYTFVWRLHCSLGIEKERGVRTRFANFFGGLFEATSLYLESNLDGTFEECVREALVTGNAQDLLILCVAAARPVDVEGMCMMVTDAGEQLRHYLDTMDHWMTTDPTPQQTFRLHQEDDRTNSPPLPPPEWLIPDRYKVNKDAVLRLQVKEKFFWGMIKRTHVN
;
A
#
# COMPACT_ATOMS: atom_id res chain seq x y z
N MET A 1 -5.12 33.83 -13.71
CA MET A 1 -5.88 33.80 -14.98
C MET A 1 -7.22 33.07 -14.84
N ILE A 2 -7.28 31.86 -14.27
CA ILE A 2 -8.56 31.12 -14.05
C ILE A 2 -9.63 31.92 -13.28
N GLN A 3 -9.22 32.75 -12.30
CA GLN A 3 -10.13 33.59 -11.50
C GLN A 3 -10.86 34.69 -12.30
N LEU A 4 -10.51 34.89 -13.56
CA LEU A 4 -11.11 35.91 -14.44
C LEU A 4 -12.02 35.30 -15.52
N LEU A 5 -12.16 33.96 -15.54
CA LEU A 5 -13.00 33.28 -16.52
C LEU A 5 -14.48 33.46 -16.18
N PRO A 6 -15.35 33.67 -17.19
CA PRO A 6 -16.79 33.50 -17.06
C PRO A 6 -17.14 32.11 -16.51
N THR A 7 -18.27 32.01 -15.79
CA THR A 7 -18.70 30.78 -15.12
C THR A 7 -18.80 29.60 -16.09
N GLU A 8 -19.30 29.82 -17.30
CA GLU A 8 -19.50 28.77 -18.32
C GLU A 8 -18.16 28.19 -18.81
N LEU A 9 -17.16 29.05 -19.03
CA LEU A 9 -15.82 28.64 -19.41
C LEU A 9 -15.09 27.98 -18.23
N LEU A 10 -15.33 28.47 -17.00
CA LEU A 10 -14.81 27.84 -15.80
C LEU A 10 -15.34 26.41 -15.66
N TRP A 11 -16.65 26.19 -15.80
CA TRP A 11 -17.26 24.84 -15.74
C TRP A 11 -16.66 23.88 -16.78
N THR A 12 -16.37 24.38 -17.98
CA THR A 12 -15.70 23.59 -19.03
C THR A 12 -14.30 23.16 -18.58
N VAL A 13 -13.56 24.05 -17.91
CA VAL A 13 -12.26 23.69 -17.31
C VAL A 13 -12.45 22.66 -16.20
N LEU A 14 -13.41 22.84 -15.29
CA LEU A 14 -13.65 21.92 -14.17
C LEU A 14 -13.98 20.49 -14.63
N ASN A 15 -14.70 20.33 -15.76
CA ASN A 15 -15.00 19.02 -16.35
C ASN A 15 -13.77 18.23 -16.81
N ASN A 16 -12.62 18.88 -16.98
CA ASN A 16 -11.37 18.24 -17.39
C ASN A 16 -10.40 18.05 -16.22
N LEU A 17 -10.82 18.35 -15.00
CA LEU A 17 -9.99 18.26 -13.80
C LEU A 17 -10.41 17.09 -12.92
N GLU A 18 -9.42 16.46 -12.29
CA GLU A 18 -9.68 15.43 -11.29
C GLU A 18 -10.02 16.06 -9.94
N TYR A 19 -10.58 15.26 -9.02
CA TYR A 19 -10.92 15.73 -7.68
C TYR A 19 -9.74 16.39 -6.96
N GLY A 20 -8.53 15.83 -7.09
CA GLY A 20 -7.32 16.37 -6.45
C GLY A 20 -6.95 17.78 -6.94
N ASP A 21 -7.18 18.08 -8.22
CA ASP A 21 -6.96 19.42 -8.78
C ASP A 21 -7.99 20.42 -8.22
N LEU A 22 -9.25 19.99 -8.16
CA LEU A 22 -10.36 20.77 -7.61
C LEU A 22 -10.16 21.07 -6.11
N ASP A 23 -9.66 20.10 -5.34
CA ASP A 23 -9.34 20.28 -3.91
C ASP A 23 -8.15 21.22 -3.67
N ASN A 24 -7.34 21.51 -4.69
CA ASN A 24 -6.34 22.57 -4.60
C ASN A 24 -6.90 23.92 -5.05
N LEU A 25 -7.73 23.94 -6.09
CA LEU A 25 -8.28 25.18 -6.65
C LEU A 25 -9.29 25.88 -5.71
N TRP A 26 -10.10 25.15 -4.94
CA TRP A 26 -11.04 25.80 -4.00
C TRP A 26 -10.35 26.55 -2.85
N LYS A 27 -9.05 26.31 -2.59
CA LYS A 27 -8.24 27.12 -1.65
C LYS A 27 -8.09 28.57 -2.10
N ILE A 28 -8.38 28.84 -3.37
CA ILE A 28 -8.46 30.19 -3.94
C ILE A 28 -9.83 30.80 -3.59
N LYS A 29 -9.86 31.70 -2.59
CA LYS A 29 -11.08 32.34 -2.05
C LYS A 29 -12.09 32.82 -3.11
N ARG A 30 -11.63 33.38 -4.24
CA ARG A 30 -12.51 33.89 -5.29
C ARG A 30 -13.27 32.80 -6.07
N LEU A 31 -12.70 31.60 -6.13
CA LEU A 31 -13.27 30.46 -6.88
C LEU A 31 -13.98 29.46 -5.96
N GLU A 32 -13.78 29.59 -4.65
CA GLU A 32 -14.28 28.66 -3.64
C GLU A 32 -15.78 28.34 -3.79
N PRO A 33 -16.71 29.30 -3.94
CA PRO A 33 -18.14 28.98 -4.00
C PRO A 33 -18.50 28.13 -5.22
N THR A 34 -17.96 28.48 -6.40
CA THR A 34 -18.25 27.79 -7.66
C THR A 34 -17.62 26.39 -7.70
N ILE A 35 -16.37 26.26 -7.25
CA ILE A 35 -15.68 24.97 -7.21
C ILE A 35 -16.31 24.05 -6.16
N LEU A 36 -16.66 24.59 -4.98
CA LEU A 36 -17.32 23.80 -3.94
C LEU A 36 -18.67 23.25 -4.43
N TYR A 37 -19.47 24.09 -5.09
CA TYR A 37 -20.73 23.65 -5.69
C TYR A 37 -20.52 22.54 -6.73
N TYR A 38 -19.52 22.70 -7.60
CA TYR A 38 -19.15 21.70 -8.61
C TYR A 38 -18.72 20.38 -7.96
N ILE A 39 -17.82 20.43 -6.96
CA ILE A 39 -17.37 19.27 -6.20
C ILE A 39 -18.55 18.54 -5.53
N GLN A 40 -19.46 19.28 -4.89
CA GLN A 40 -20.61 18.68 -4.20
C GLN A 40 -21.59 18.00 -5.17
N THR A 41 -21.63 18.45 -6.42
CA THR A 41 -22.51 17.91 -7.46
C THR A 41 -21.88 16.69 -8.14
N HIS A 42 -20.61 16.78 -8.56
CA HIS A 42 -19.95 15.76 -9.39
C HIS A 42 -19.07 14.78 -8.60
N TYR A 43 -18.52 15.22 -7.46
CA TYR A 43 -17.60 14.45 -6.62
C TYR A 43 -18.15 14.28 -5.19
N LYS A 44 -19.48 14.13 -5.05
CA LYS A 44 -20.18 14.08 -3.76
C LYS A 44 -19.54 13.13 -2.75
N PHE A 45 -19.21 11.90 -3.18
CA PHE A 45 -18.60 10.90 -2.29
C PHE A 45 -17.20 11.32 -1.83
N HIS A 46 -16.36 11.83 -2.74
CA HIS A 46 -15.03 12.35 -2.39
C HIS A 46 -15.13 13.48 -1.37
N TYR A 47 -16.05 14.42 -1.60
CA TYR A 47 -16.31 15.51 -0.67
C TYR A 47 -16.73 15.03 0.71
N GLN A 48 -17.65 14.05 0.79
CA GLN A 48 -18.10 13.48 2.06
C GLN A 48 -16.94 12.85 2.85
N ILE A 49 -16.09 12.07 2.19
CA ILE A 49 -14.93 11.43 2.82
C ILE A 49 -13.89 12.48 3.23
N SER A 50 -13.51 13.39 2.34
CA SER A 50 -12.55 14.47 2.66
C SER A 50 -13.03 15.35 3.80
N SER A 51 -14.32 15.67 3.84
CA SER A 51 -14.93 16.41 4.96
C SER A 51 -14.84 15.62 6.26
N LEU A 52 -15.17 14.32 6.24
CA LEU A 52 -15.07 13.45 7.40
C LEU A 52 -13.63 13.34 7.92
N LEU A 53 -12.65 13.23 7.02
CA LEU A 53 -11.23 13.25 7.37
C LEU A 53 -10.82 14.58 8.02
N ARG A 54 -11.25 15.72 7.48
CA ARG A 54 -10.98 17.03 8.11
C ARG A 54 -11.60 17.18 9.49
N ILE A 55 -12.82 16.67 9.69
CA ILE A 55 -13.47 16.62 11.00
C ILE A 55 -12.63 15.77 11.95
N PHE A 56 -12.15 14.60 11.51
CA PHE A 56 -11.28 13.75 12.32
C PHE A 56 -10.00 14.47 12.76
N GLU A 57 -9.34 15.21 11.85
CA GLU A 57 -8.15 16.00 12.18
C GLU A 57 -8.43 17.16 13.15
N ALA A 58 -9.63 17.74 13.10
CA ALA A 58 -10.05 18.84 13.97
C ALA A 58 -10.39 18.39 15.40
N ILE A 59 -10.65 17.09 15.63
CA ILE A 59 -10.90 16.55 16.97
C ILE A 59 -9.62 16.64 17.82
N THR A 60 -9.75 16.73 19.14
CA THR A 60 -8.58 16.72 20.02
C THR A 60 -7.88 15.35 20.01
N PRO A 61 -6.55 15.29 20.19
CA PRO A 61 -5.82 14.01 20.20
C PRO A 61 -6.39 12.98 21.19
N THR A 62 -6.76 13.42 22.40
CA THR A 62 -7.36 12.57 23.43
C THR A 62 -8.68 11.97 22.99
N ALA A 63 -9.55 12.74 22.34
CA ALA A 63 -10.83 12.27 21.84
C ALA A 63 -10.69 11.37 20.60
N ARG A 64 -9.68 11.57 19.75
CA ARG A 64 -9.38 10.66 18.63
C ARG A 64 -8.95 9.27 19.09
N GLN A 65 -8.21 9.19 20.19
CA GLN A 65 -7.73 7.91 20.71
C GLN A 65 -8.85 7.06 21.33
N GLN A 66 -9.96 7.69 21.72
CA GLN A 66 -11.14 6.99 22.22
C GLN A 66 -11.76 6.06 21.15
N GLY A 67 -12.05 4.82 21.55
CA GLY A 67 -12.62 3.81 20.66
C GLY A 67 -13.97 4.21 20.06
N GLU A 68 -14.78 4.96 20.81
CA GLU A 68 -16.11 5.42 20.36
C GLU A 68 -16.00 6.38 19.17
N THR A 69 -15.12 7.38 19.25
CA THR A 69 -14.87 8.34 18.16
C THR A 69 -14.43 7.63 16.89
N LYS A 70 -13.42 6.75 16.98
CA LYS A 70 -12.94 5.95 15.84
C LYS A 70 -14.05 5.08 15.27
N THR A 71 -14.84 4.44 16.13
CA THR A 71 -15.97 3.59 15.71
C THR A 71 -17.04 4.40 14.98
N LYS A 72 -17.36 5.60 15.47
CA LYS A 72 -18.31 6.51 14.82
C LYS A 72 -17.83 6.90 13.43
N MET A 73 -16.60 7.40 13.32
CA MET A 73 -16.01 7.82 12.03
C MET A 73 -15.92 6.65 11.04
N ALA A 74 -15.43 5.50 11.49
CA ALA A 74 -15.32 4.30 10.66
C ALA A 74 -16.70 3.80 10.18
N ARG A 75 -17.72 3.88 11.03
CA ARG A 75 -19.10 3.55 10.66
C ARG A 75 -19.64 4.52 9.61
N GLU A 76 -19.41 5.83 9.78
CA GLU A 76 -19.83 6.83 8.80
C GLU A 76 -19.18 6.61 7.42
N MET A 77 -17.88 6.31 7.38
CA MET A 77 -17.19 5.95 6.12
C MET A 77 -17.83 4.76 5.42
N LEU A 78 -18.04 3.67 6.16
CA LEU A 78 -18.64 2.46 5.60
C LEU A 78 -20.11 2.67 5.20
N GLU A 79 -20.83 3.53 5.91
CA GLU A 79 -22.23 3.86 5.62
C GLU A 79 -22.36 4.70 4.34
N PHE A 80 -21.42 5.61 4.06
CA PHE A 80 -21.37 6.30 2.76
C PHE A 80 -21.18 5.32 1.60
N ILE A 81 -20.31 4.30 1.75
CA ILE A 81 -20.16 3.24 0.75
C ILE A 81 -21.45 2.44 0.64
N ARG A 82 -21.97 1.94 1.78
CA ARG A 82 -23.16 1.09 1.82
C ARG A 82 -24.37 1.76 1.17
N SER A 83 -24.66 3.00 1.52
CA SER A 83 -25.79 3.77 0.98
C SER A 83 -25.65 4.02 -0.53
N SER A 84 -24.43 4.29 -1.01
CA SER A 84 -24.15 4.48 -2.44
C SER A 84 -24.31 3.18 -3.25
N VAL A 85 -23.90 2.04 -2.68
CA VAL A 85 -23.94 0.73 -3.35
C VAL A 85 -25.32 0.07 -3.27
N ALA A 86 -26.02 0.20 -2.14
CA ALA A 86 -27.29 -0.49 -1.91
C ALA A 86 -28.42 -0.06 -2.85
N CYS A 87 -28.34 1.15 -3.42
CA CYS A 87 -29.29 1.65 -4.40
C CYS A 87 -29.07 1.10 -5.83
N LEU A 88 -27.96 0.40 -6.07
CA LEU A 88 -27.60 -0.11 -7.38
C LEU A 88 -28.12 -1.55 -7.59
N PRO A 89 -28.19 -2.02 -8.85
CA PRO A 89 -28.42 -3.42 -9.14
C PRO A 89 -27.32 -4.33 -8.56
N LYS A 90 -27.69 -5.54 -8.11
CA LYS A 90 -26.76 -6.48 -7.45
C LYS A 90 -25.48 -6.81 -8.24
N TYR A 91 -25.56 -6.79 -9.56
CA TYR A 91 -24.40 -7.10 -10.42
C TYR A 91 -23.34 -5.99 -10.40
N GLU A 92 -23.69 -4.76 -10.03
CA GLU A 92 -22.77 -3.62 -9.90
C GLU A 92 -22.19 -3.48 -8.50
N HIS A 93 -22.72 -4.20 -7.52
CA HIS A 93 -22.39 -3.98 -6.11
C HIS A 93 -20.90 -4.09 -5.84
N ARG A 94 -20.28 -5.18 -6.30
CA ARG A 94 -18.86 -5.44 -6.07
C ARG A 94 -17.98 -4.37 -6.69
N SER A 95 -18.19 -4.05 -7.98
CA SER A 95 -17.35 -3.08 -8.69
C SER A 95 -17.47 -1.69 -8.08
N LYS A 96 -18.70 -1.25 -7.78
CA LYS A 96 -18.92 0.06 -7.14
C LYS A 96 -18.35 0.10 -5.72
N PHE A 97 -18.50 -0.98 -4.95
CA PHE A 97 -17.92 -1.05 -3.61
C PHE A 97 -16.39 -0.92 -3.66
N THR A 98 -15.73 -1.65 -4.56
CA THR A 98 -14.28 -1.56 -4.75
C THR A 98 -13.86 -0.15 -5.16
N GLU A 99 -14.53 0.46 -6.15
CA GLU A 99 -14.26 1.84 -6.57
C GLU A 99 -14.35 2.84 -5.42
N LEU A 100 -15.44 2.80 -4.64
CA LEU A 100 -15.64 3.71 -3.52
C LEU A 100 -14.65 3.45 -2.38
N LEU A 101 -14.32 2.18 -2.12
CA LEU A 101 -13.29 1.83 -1.15
C LEU A 101 -11.91 2.35 -1.58
N ASP A 102 -11.57 2.23 -2.86
CA ASP A 102 -10.32 2.75 -3.41
C ASP A 102 -10.23 4.27 -3.25
N ILE A 103 -11.32 5.00 -3.47
CA ILE A 103 -11.38 6.45 -3.20
C ILE A 103 -11.09 6.75 -1.71
N VAL A 104 -11.69 6.00 -0.78
CA VAL A 104 -11.44 6.21 0.67
C VAL A 104 -9.96 5.96 1.00
N GLN A 105 -9.38 4.90 0.45
CA GLN A 105 -7.97 4.55 0.65
C GLN A 105 -7.04 5.61 0.05
N GLN A 106 -7.32 6.06 -1.17
CA GLN A 106 -6.55 7.10 -1.85
C GLN A 106 -6.59 8.43 -1.11
N LEU A 107 -7.76 8.89 -0.68
CA LEU A 107 -7.88 10.15 0.08
C LEU A 107 -7.16 10.09 1.43
N THR A 108 -7.23 8.94 2.10
CA THR A 108 -6.48 8.71 3.35
C THR A 108 -4.97 8.76 3.11
N LEU A 109 -4.49 8.06 2.09
CA LEU A 109 -3.08 8.03 1.72
C LEU A 109 -2.56 9.41 1.29
N GLN A 110 -3.30 10.11 0.42
CA GLN A 110 -2.98 11.47 -0.01
C GLN A 110 -2.85 12.40 1.19
N ARG A 111 -3.69 12.22 2.22
CA ARG A 111 -3.59 13.03 3.43
C ARG A 111 -2.31 12.75 4.21
N ILE A 112 -1.97 11.48 4.47
CA ILE A 112 -0.71 11.08 5.14
C ILE A 112 0.53 11.63 4.40
N LEU A 113 0.49 11.62 3.07
CA LEU A 113 1.59 12.07 2.22
C LEU A 113 1.61 13.59 2.00
N ALA A 114 0.56 14.32 2.40
CA ALA A 114 0.46 15.76 2.15
C ALA A 114 1.57 16.56 2.84
N SER A 115 2.01 17.64 2.17
CA SER A 115 3.08 18.50 2.69
C SER A 115 2.68 19.25 3.96
N ASP A 116 1.40 19.61 4.09
CA ASP A 116 0.82 20.34 5.23
C ASP A 116 0.32 19.39 6.34
N PHE A 117 0.60 18.08 6.24
CA PHE A 117 0.25 17.13 7.27
C PHE A 117 1.01 17.42 8.56
N LYS A 118 0.27 17.58 9.67
CA LYS A 118 0.84 17.85 11.00
C LYS A 118 1.33 16.54 11.60
N ALA A 119 2.65 16.33 11.61
CA ALA A 119 3.31 15.15 12.15
C ALA A 119 3.34 15.18 13.70
N ASN A 120 2.18 15.02 14.34
CA ASN A 120 2.01 15.08 15.79
C ASN A 120 1.30 13.84 16.37
N GLY A 121 1.58 12.67 15.78
CA GLY A 121 0.94 11.39 16.14
C GLY A 121 -0.34 11.11 15.34
N LEU A 122 -0.75 12.04 14.47
CA LEU A 122 -1.92 11.90 13.62
C LEU A 122 -1.80 10.70 12.67
N GLU A 123 -0.59 10.34 12.25
CA GLU A 123 -0.32 9.15 11.44
C GLU A 123 -0.72 7.84 12.15
N HIS A 124 -0.56 7.77 13.48
CA HIS A 124 -1.03 6.63 14.27
C HIS A 124 -2.54 6.67 14.46
N ASP A 125 -3.12 7.86 14.66
CA ASP A 125 -4.57 8.04 14.75
C ASP A 125 -5.27 7.59 13.44
N TYR A 126 -4.68 7.92 12.28
CA TYR A 126 -5.13 7.47 10.96
C TYR A 126 -5.01 5.95 10.80
N ALA A 127 -3.89 5.34 11.19
CA ALA A 127 -3.73 3.89 11.15
C ALA A 127 -4.81 3.21 12.02
N GLY A 128 -5.05 3.73 13.24
CA GLY A 128 -6.11 3.27 14.12
C GLY A 128 -7.52 3.41 13.53
N LEU A 129 -7.80 4.50 12.80
CA LEU A 129 -9.06 4.67 12.08
C LEU A 129 -9.21 3.62 10.95
N CYS A 130 -8.16 3.41 10.16
CA CYS A 130 -8.14 2.40 9.09
C CYS A 130 -8.37 0.98 9.63
N LEU A 131 -7.71 0.63 10.75
CA LEU A 131 -7.94 -0.64 11.45
C LEU A 131 -9.38 -0.76 11.95
N GLN A 132 -9.96 0.32 12.49
CA GLN A 132 -11.35 0.32 12.93
C GLN A 132 -12.32 0.13 11.77
N VAL A 133 -12.06 0.73 10.59
CA VAL A 133 -12.84 0.48 9.37
C VAL A 133 -12.72 -0.98 8.95
N ARG A 134 -11.50 -1.53 8.92
CA ARG A 134 -11.24 -2.94 8.59
C ARG A 134 -11.99 -3.86 9.55
N ALA A 135 -11.90 -3.62 10.85
CA ALA A 135 -12.59 -4.39 11.88
C ALA A 135 -14.11 -4.33 11.70
N LEU A 136 -14.71 -3.13 11.59
CA LEU A 136 -16.16 -3.00 11.38
C LEU A 136 -16.62 -3.70 10.11
N TYR A 137 -15.89 -3.57 9.00
CA TYR A 137 -16.17 -4.28 7.76
C TYR A 137 -16.16 -5.81 7.95
N LEU A 138 -15.15 -6.33 8.66
CA LEU A 138 -14.98 -7.76 8.98
C LEU A 138 -15.97 -8.30 10.02
N HIS A 139 -16.66 -7.42 10.73
CA HIS A 139 -17.69 -7.80 11.71
C HIS A 139 -19.12 -7.40 11.33
N THR A 140 -19.34 -6.74 10.18
CA THR A 140 -20.67 -6.33 9.70
C THR A 140 -21.05 -7.07 8.40
N PRO A 141 -21.83 -8.18 8.48
CA PRO A 141 -22.18 -8.97 7.30
C PRO A 141 -22.97 -8.20 6.23
N SER A 142 -23.86 -7.28 6.66
CA SER A 142 -24.71 -6.49 5.76
C SER A 142 -23.93 -5.55 4.85
N ILE A 143 -22.74 -5.11 5.26
CA ILE A 143 -21.83 -4.31 4.44
C ILE A 143 -21.01 -5.23 3.54
N ARG A 144 -20.47 -6.31 4.10
CA ARG A 144 -19.56 -7.21 3.39
C ARG A 144 -20.19 -7.90 2.20
N VAL A 145 -21.46 -8.29 2.31
CA VAL A 145 -22.18 -8.98 1.21
C VAL A 145 -22.26 -8.12 -0.06
N LEU A 146 -22.15 -6.79 0.06
CA LEU A 146 -22.10 -5.87 -1.08
C LEU A 146 -20.75 -5.92 -1.80
N HIS A 147 -19.65 -6.22 -1.09
CA HIS A 147 -18.31 -6.28 -1.65
C HIS A 147 -17.91 -7.69 -2.09
N ASP A 148 -18.10 -8.67 -1.20
CA ASP A 148 -17.78 -10.07 -1.41
C ASP A 148 -18.97 -10.95 -0.97
N PRO A 149 -19.94 -11.21 -1.87
CA PRO A 149 -21.11 -12.03 -1.55
C PRO A 149 -20.77 -13.50 -1.32
N LYS A 150 -19.58 -13.96 -1.71
CA LYS A 150 -19.11 -15.34 -1.56
C LYS A 150 -18.18 -15.52 -0.36
N TYR A 151 -17.96 -14.47 0.43
CA TYR A 151 -17.04 -14.51 1.57
C TYR A 151 -17.37 -15.66 2.52
N ARG A 152 -16.46 -16.64 2.61
CA ARG A 152 -16.50 -17.72 3.59
C ARG A 152 -15.41 -17.47 4.62
N ARG A 153 -15.81 -17.39 5.90
CA ARG A 153 -14.89 -17.10 7.02
C ARG A 153 -13.66 -18.02 7.08
N ARG A 154 -13.71 -19.25 6.54
CA ARG A 154 -12.70 -20.29 6.82
C ARG A 154 -11.66 -20.58 5.72
N SER A 155 -11.71 -19.97 4.55
CA SER A 155 -10.66 -20.21 3.53
C SER A 155 -10.75 -19.17 2.41
N THR A 156 -10.05 -18.06 2.57
CA THR A 156 -9.76 -17.17 1.43
C THR A 156 -8.25 -17.01 1.35
N LYS A 157 -7.64 -17.61 0.33
CA LYS A 157 -6.21 -17.46 0.02
C LYS A 157 -5.81 -15.98 -0.14
N HIS A 158 -6.78 -15.15 -0.56
CA HIS A 158 -6.63 -13.71 -0.73
C HIS A 158 -7.80 -13.00 -0.04
N PRO A 159 -7.69 -12.67 1.26
CA PRO A 159 -8.77 -12.01 1.99
C PRO A 159 -9.04 -10.63 1.40
N LEU A 160 -10.30 -10.29 1.16
CA LEU A 160 -10.72 -8.94 0.74
C LEU A 160 -11.16 -8.15 1.96
N ALA A 161 -10.37 -7.14 2.34
CA ALA A 161 -10.69 -6.23 3.44
C ALA A 161 -10.13 -4.83 3.16
N PRO A 162 -10.75 -3.77 3.71
CA PRO A 162 -10.22 -2.42 3.65
C PRO A 162 -8.81 -2.28 4.24
N PHE A 163 -8.03 -1.39 3.63
CA PHE A 163 -6.75 -0.90 4.17
C PHE A 163 -5.70 -1.99 4.41
N LEU A 164 -5.66 -3.08 3.65
CA LEU A 164 -4.66 -4.13 3.90
C LEU A 164 -3.25 -3.62 3.55
N PRO A 165 -2.19 -3.98 4.33
CA PRO A 165 -0.85 -3.47 4.06
C PRO A 165 -0.36 -3.73 2.64
N ARG A 166 -0.75 -4.86 2.03
CA ARG A 166 -0.38 -5.20 0.65
C ARG A 166 -0.76 -4.09 -0.35
N ASP A 167 -1.86 -3.38 -0.08
CA ASP A 167 -2.41 -2.33 -0.95
C ASP A 167 -1.54 -1.05 -0.91
N TYR A 168 -0.60 -0.93 0.04
CA TYR A 168 0.30 0.22 0.21
C TYR A 168 1.78 -0.12 -0.04
N THR A 169 2.09 -1.39 -0.35
CA THR A 169 3.47 -1.84 -0.58
C THR A 169 4.17 -1.09 -1.71
N PHE A 170 3.44 -0.61 -2.71
CA PHE A 170 3.99 0.20 -3.79
C PHE A 170 4.58 1.54 -3.28
N VAL A 171 3.92 2.17 -2.29
CA VAL A 171 4.41 3.41 -1.66
C VAL A 171 5.65 3.12 -0.84
N TRP A 172 5.65 2.02 -0.09
CA TRP A 172 6.82 1.56 0.67
C TRP A 172 8.03 1.36 -0.25
N ARG A 173 7.85 0.62 -1.35
CA ARG A 173 8.91 0.37 -2.36
C ARG A 173 9.45 1.68 -2.93
N LEU A 174 8.56 2.62 -3.28
CA LEU A 174 8.95 3.94 -3.75
C LEU A 174 9.82 4.66 -2.70
N HIS A 175 9.39 4.70 -1.44
CA HIS A 175 10.14 5.34 -0.35
C HIS A 175 11.47 4.67 -0.02
N CYS A 176 11.56 3.34 -0.17
CA CYS A 176 12.81 2.60 -0.08
C CYS A 176 13.78 2.96 -1.23
N SER A 177 13.26 3.22 -2.43
CA SER A 177 14.08 3.58 -3.60
C SER A 177 14.55 5.04 -3.63
N LEU A 178 13.81 5.94 -2.96
CA LEU A 178 14.16 7.35 -2.84
C LEU A 178 15.29 7.49 -1.81
N GLY A 179 16.45 7.99 -2.25
CA GLY A 179 17.64 8.11 -1.40
C GLY A 179 17.38 8.83 -0.07
N ILE A 180 18.17 8.47 0.95
CA ILE A 180 17.94 8.73 2.39
C ILE A 180 17.65 10.22 2.73
N GLU A 181 18.12 11.17 1.93
CA GLU A 181 17.99 12.60 2.25
C GLU A 181 16.72 13.27 1.71
N LYS A 182 16.06 12.70 0.70
CA LYS A 182 14.84 13.30 0.13
C LYS A 182 13.63 12.93 0.97
N GLU A 183 12.82 13.94 1.31
CA GLU A 183 11.48 13.78 1.89
C GLU A 183 11.42 12.93 3.17
N ARG A 184 12.48 12.92 3.99
CA ARG A 184 12.57 12.12 5.22
C ARG A 184 11.34 12.23 6.11
N GLY A 185 10.79 13.44 6.26
CA GLY A 185 9.57 13.66 7.04
C GLY A 185 8.36 12.88 6.50
N VAL A 186 8.16 12.88 5.18
CA VAL A 186 7.08 12.11 4.54
C VAL A 186 7.29 10.61 4.71
N ARG A 187 8.53 10.14 4.49
CA ARG A 187 8.88 8.71 4.61
C ARG A 187 8.67 8.17 6.03
N THR A 188 9.14 8.90 7.04
CA THR A 188 8.94 8.54 8.46
C THR A 188 7.46 8.52 8.84
N ARG A 189 6.67 9.52 8.42
CA ARG A 189 5.21 9.54 8.67
C ARG A 189 4.51 8.36 8.03
N PHE A 190 4.85 8.06 6.77
CA PHE A 190 4.29 6.92 6.07
C PHE A 190 4.68 5.62 6.77
N ALA A 191 5.94 5.43 7.17
CA ALA A 191 6.39 4.23 7.89
C ALA A 191 5.61 4.02 9.21
N ASN A 192 5.35 5.09 9.97
CA ASN A 192 4.52 5.04 11.18
C ASN A 192 3.07 4.64 10.90
N PHE A 193 2.44 5.27 9.90
CA PHE A 193 1.08 4.92 9.48
C PHE A 193 1.00 3.47 8.98
N PHE A 194 1.91 3.12 8.06
CA PHE A 194 1.94 1.83 7.38
C PHE A 194 2.22 0.68 8.36
N GLY A 195 3.14 0.86 9.31
CA GLY A 195 3.43 -0.10 10.37
C GLY A 195 2.20 -0.38 11.22
N GLY A 196 1.43 0.64 11.57
CA GLY A 196 0.18 0.47 12.31
C GLY A 196 -0.86 -0.40 11.59
N LEU A 197 -0.83 -0.50 10.26
CA LEU A 197 -1.78 -1.34 9.50
C LEU A 197 -1.54 -2.84 9.65
N PHE A 198 -0.40 -3.26 10.19
CA PHE A 198 -0.04 -4.66 10.43
C PHE A 198 -0.69 -5.27 11.69
N GLU A 199 -1.44 -4.47 12.46
CA GLU A 199 -2.27 -5.01 13.53
C GLU A 199 -3.34 -5.97 12.98
N ALA A 200 -3.40 -7.17 13.55
CA ALA A 200 -4.34 -8.19 13.14
C ALA A 200 -5.74 -7.87 13.68
N THR A 201 -6.63 -7.42 12.81
CA THR A 201 -8.05 -7.20 13.17
C THR A 201 -8.88 -8.49 13.13
N SER A 202 -8.28 -9.60 12.71
CA SER A 202 -8.91 -10.92 12.64
C SER A 202 -7.85 -12.01 12.45
N LEU A 203 -8.05 -13.18 13.08
CA LEU A 203 -7.20 -14.36 12.94
C LEU A 203 -6.95 -14.77 11.47
N TYR A 204 -7.89 -14.49 10.56
CA TYR A 204 -7.78 -14.87 9.15
C TYR A 204 -6.82 -14.00 8.35
N LEU A 205 -6.41 -12.85 8.88
CA LEU A 205 -5.48 -11.94 8.22
C LEU A 205 -4.03 -12.18 8.63
N GLU A 206 -3.78 -12.79 9.79
CA GLU A 206 -2.45 -12.90 10.41
C GLU A 206 -1.38 -13.41 9.43
N SER A 207 -1.60 -14.56 8.80
CA SER A 207 -0.63 -15.15 7.85
C SER A 207 -0.38 -14.28 6.60
N ASN A 208 -1.38 -13.52 6.15
CA ASN A 208 -1.21 -12.58 5.03
C ASN A 208 -0.42 -11.34 5.47
N LEU A 209 -0.65 -10.88 6.71
CA LEU A 209 0.05 -9.74 7.29
C LEU A 209 1.52 -10.07 7.52
N ASP A 210 1.82 -11.27 8.02
CA ASP A 210 3.20 -11.76 8.21
C ASP A 210 3.97 -11.81 6.88
N GLY A 211 3.41 -12.46 5.86
CA GLY A 211 4.06 -12.54 4.54
C GLY A 211 4.28 -11.15 3.90
N THR A 212 3.31 -10.23 4.03
CA THR A 212 3.48 -8.86 3.54
C THR A 212 4.55 -8.10 4.33
N PHE A 213 4.68 -8.36 5.64
CA PHE A 213 5.66 -7.70 6.48
C PHE A 213 7.07 -8.14 6.09
N GLU A 214 7.30 -9.44 5.91
CA GLU A 214 8.57 -9.99 5.43
C GLU A 214 9.00 -9.40 4.08
N GLU A 215 8.06 -9.20 3.15
CA GLU A 215 8.35 -8.50 1.89
C GLU A 215 8.83 -7.06 2.13
N CYS A 216 8.22 -6.33 3.06
CA CYS A 216 8.60 -4.96 3.39
C CYS A 216 9.99 -4.89 4.04
N VAL A 217 10.29 -5.83 4.95
CA VAL A 217 11.61 -5.98 5.58
C VAL A 217 12.67 -6.21 4.51
N ARG A 218 12.44 -7.17 3.60
CA ARG A 218 13.37 -7.48 2.51
C ARG A 218 13.66 -6.26 1.64
N GLU A 219 12.62 -5.55 1.21
CA GLU A 219 12.78 -4.37 0.35
C GLU A 219 13.63 -3.27 1.02
N ALA A 220 13.39 -3.01 2.31
CA ALA A 220 14.12 -1.98 3.04
C ALA A 220 15.59 -2.35 3.28
N LEU A 221 15.87 -3.63 3.57
CA LEU A 221 17.24 -4.09 3.77
C LEU A 221 18.05 -4.08 2.47
N VAL A 222 17.44 -4.50 1.35
CA VAL A 222 18.10 -4.48 0.03
C VAL A 222 18.42 -3.06 -0.42
N THR A 223 17.54 -2.11 -0.13
CA THR A 223 17.74 -0.69 -0.48
C THR A 223 18.59 0.08 0.53
N GLY A 224 18.98 -0.55 1.66
CA GLY A 224 19.75 0.10 2.73
C GLY A 224 18.95 1.08 3.57
N ASN A 225 17.61 1.07 3.49
CA ASN A 225 16.73 1.95 4.27
C ASN A 225 16.45 1.39 5.68
N ALA A 226 17.51 1.14 6.44
CA ALA A 226 17.42 0.56 7.79
C ALA A 226 16.66 1.46 8.78
N GLN A 227 16.75 2.78 8.62
CA GLN A 227 16.08 3.71 9.53
C GLN A 227 14.55 3.58 9.44
N ASP A 228 13.98 3.67 8.24
CA ASP A 228 12.53 3.59 8.08
C ASP A 228 12.02 2.18 8.40
N LEU A 229 12.85 1.14 8.20
CA LEU A 229 12.56 -0.22 8.65
C LEU A 229 12.39 -0.31 10.18
N LEU A 230 13.29 0.31 10.95
CA LEU A 230 13.16 0.32 12.42
C LEU A 230 11.87 1.03 12.85
N ILE A 231 11.53 2.14 12.19
CA ILE A 231 10.27 2.86 12.44
C ILE A 231 9.07 1.96 12.13
N LEU A 232 9.09 1.27 10.99
CA LEU A 232 8.05 0.32 10.59
C LEU A 232 7.88 -0.79 11.63
N CYS A 233 8.97 -1.41 12.10
CA CYS A 233 8.94 -2.46 13.11
C CYS A 233 8.32 -1.98 14.43
N VAL A 234 8.73 -0.80 14.91
CA VAL A 234 8.18 -0.20 16.14
C VAL A 234 6.68 0.06 15.98
N ALA A 235 6.26 0.67 14.88
CA ALA A 235 4.87 0.96 14.62
C ALA A 235 4.00 -0.30 14.45
N ALA A 236 4.57 -1.37 13.91
CA ALA A 236 3.93 -2.68 13.79
C ALA A 236 3.97 -3.52 15.08
N ALA A 237 4.57 -3.00 16.16
CA ALA A 237 4.84 -3.74 17.41
C ALA A 237 5.56 -5.09 17.18
N ARG A 238 6.46 -5.13 16.17
CA ARG A 238 7.27 -6.30 15.84
C ARG A 238 8.67 -6.15 16.44
N PRO A 239 9.23 -7.19 17.08
CA PRO A 239 10.59 -7.15 17.59
C PRO A 239 11.58 -6.97 16.43
N VAL A 240 12.63 -6.20 16.66
CA VAL A 240 13.74 -6.06 15.72
C VAL A 240 14.69 -7.25 15.94
N ASP A 241 14.45 -8.33 15.20
CA ASP A 241 15.35 -9.48 15.14
C ASP A 241 16.43 -9.25 14.08
N VAL A 242 17.55 -8.66 14.49
CA VAL A 242 18.66 -8.33 13.59
C VAL A 242 19.23 -9.58 12.92
N GLU A 243 19.35 -10.69 13.66
CA GLU A 243 19.90 -11.95 13.14
C GLU A 243 18.96 -12.54 12.08
N GLY A 244 17.66 -12.64 12.40
CA GLY A 244 16.64 -13.06 11.45
C GLY A 244 16.57 -12.16 10.21
N MET A 245 16.66 -10.85 10.39
CA MET A 245 16.71 -9.89 9.27
C MET A 245 17.95 -10.06 8.38
N CYS A 246 19.12 -10.28 8.98
CA CYS A 246 20.34 -10.58 8.23
C CYS A 246 20.24 -11.91 7.46
N MET A 247 19.64 -12.94 8.05
CA MET A 247 19.39 -14.21 7.36
C MET A 247 18.42 -14.01 6.19
N MET A 248 17.30 -13.30 6.36
CA MET A 248 16.34 -13.03 5.29
C MET A 248 16.97 -12.35 4.06
N VAL A 249 17.92 -11.44 4.26
CA VAL A 249 18.67 -10.80 3.16
C VAL A 249 19.66 -11.74 2.53
N THR A 250 20.32 -12.56 3.34
CA THR A 250 21.27 -13.57 2.88
C THR A 250 20.55 -14.60 2.02
N ASP A 251 19.45 -15.17 2.51
CA ASP A 251 18.58 -16.10 1.78
C ASP A 251 18.02 -15.47 0.50
N ALA A 252 17.55 -14.22 0.54
CA ALA A 252 17.09 -13.52 -0.66
C ALA A 252 18.22 -13.27 -1.67
N GLY A 253 19.42 -12.96 -1.18
CA GLY A 253 20.64 -12.81 -1.99
C GLY A 253 21.09 -14.14 -2.60
N GLU A 254 21.01 -15.24 -1.85
CA GLU A 254 21.28 -16.60 -2.32
C GLU A 254 20.23 -17.04 -3.34
N GLN A 255 18.95 -16.76 -3.12
CA GLN A 255 17.88 -17.04 -4.09
C GLN A 255 18.06 -16.25 -5.39
N LEU A 256 18.37 -14.95 -5.29
CA LEU A 256 18.67 -14.12 -6.45
C LEU A 256 19.92 -14.62 -7.18
N ARG A 257 20.96 -14.98 -6.45
CA ARG A 257 22.19 -15.55 -7.01
C ARG A 257 21.91 -16.88 -7.70
N HIS A 258 21.21 -17.80 -7.03
CA HIS A 258 20.80 -19.06 -7.63
C HIS A 258 19.99 -18.81 -8.90
N TYR A 259 19.06 -17.87 -8.90
CA TYR A 259 18.30 -17.48 -10.08
C TYR A 259 19.20 -16.94 -11.21
N LEU A 260 20.17 -16.08 -10.90
CA LEU A 260 21.12 -15.55 -11.88
C LEU A 260 22.08 -16.63 -12.42
N ASP A 261 22.59 -17.49 -11.54
CA ASP A 261 23.51 -18.59 -11.88
C ASP A 261 22.79 -19.70 -12.68
N THR A 262 21.50 -19.88 -12.47
CA THR A 262 20.67 -20.85 -13.21
C THR A 262 19.96 -20.26 -14.41
N MET A 263 19.90 -18.93 -14.59
CA MET A 263 19.24 -18.30 -15.74
C MET A 263 19.85 -18.77 -17.07
N ASP A 264 21.19 -18.83 -17.16
CA ASP A 264 21.89 -19.31 -18.35
C ASP A 264 21.71 -20.82 -18.58
N HIS A 265 21.55 -21.61 -17.51
CA HIS A 265 21.41 -23.07 -17.60
C HIS A 265 19.94 -23.52 -17.78
N TRP A 266 18.97 -22.76 -17.30
CA TRP A 266 17.54 -23.02 -17.42
C TRP A 266 16.99 -22.61 -18.78
N MET A 267 17.61 -21.63 -19.46
CA MET A 267 17.32 -21.34 -20.85
C MET A 267 17.77 -22.44 -21.82
N THR A 268 18.72 -23.30 -21.42
CA THR A 268 19.35 -24.28 -22.32
C THR A 268 18.97 -25.73 -22.06
N THR A 269 18.52 -26.13 -20.85
CA THR A 269 18.61 -27.55 -20.46
C THR A 269 17.36 -28.20 -19.85
N ASP A 270 16.44 -27.49 -19.17
CA ASP A 270 15.19 -28.12 -18.65
C ASP A 270 14.07 -27.09 -18.40
N PRO A 271 13.30 -26.69 -19.43
CA PRO A 271 12.26 -25.68 -19.31
C PRO A 271 11.08 -26.16 -18.45
N THR A 272 10.59 -25.31 -17.53
CA THR A 272 9.35 -25.57 -16.76
C THR A 272 8.13 -25.75 -17.68
N PRO A 273 7.03 -26.41 -17.23
CA PRO A 273 5.81 -26.58 -18.03
C PRO A 273 5.24 -25.27 -18.59
N GLN A 274 5.40 -24.15 -17.87
CA GLN A 274 5.00 -22.81 -18.35
C GLN A 274 6.00 -22.17 -19.34
N GLN A 275 7.23 -22.68 -19.46
CA GLN A 275 8.25 -22.28 -20.43
C GLN A 275 8.22 -23.16 -21.68
N THR A 276 7.98 -24.47 -21.57
CA THR A 276 7.65 -25.33 -22.73
C THR A 276 6.38 -24.85 -23.44
N PHE A 277 5.40 -24.35 -22.70
CA PHE A 277 4.20 -23.72 -23.26
C PHE A 277 4.51 -22.44 -24.06
N ARG A 278 5.56 -21.70 -23.68
CA ARG A 278 6.04 -20.51 -24.41
C ARG A 278 6.85 -20.88 -25.66
N LEU A 279 7.70 -21.91 -25.57
CA LEU A 279 8.46 -22.44 -26.70
C LEU A 279 7.54 -23.04 -27.79
N HIS A 280 6.44 -23.69 -27.40
CA HIS A 280 5.43 -24.19 -28.34
C HIS A 280 4.49 -23.10 -28.88
N GLN A 281 4.46 -21.90 -28.30
CA GLN A 281 3.74 -20.75 -28.85
C GLN A 281 4.56 -19.97 -29.89
N GLU A 282 5.86 -20.22 -30.03
CA GLU A 282 6.67 -19.59 -31.09
C GLU A 282 6.44 -20.22 -32.48
N ASP A 283 5.84 -21.41 -32.55
CA ASP A 283 5.38 -22.02 -33.82
C ASP A 283 3.97 -21.57 -34.25
N ASP A 284 3.17 -21.01 -33.33
CA ASP A 284 1.84 -20.48 -33.66
C ASP A 284 1.74 -19.00 -33.28
N ARG A 285 1.97 -18.14 -34.27
CA ARG A 285 1.70 -16.70 -34.22
C ARG A 285 0.27 -16.43 -33.74
N THR A 286 0.06 -16.17 -32.45
CA THR A 286 -1.02 -15.29 -31.96
C THR A 286 -0.78 -14.78 -30.52
N ASN A 287 -0.36 -13.52 -30.43
CA ASN A 287 -0.72 -12.50 -29.43
C ASN A 287 -1.12 -12.91 -28.00
N SER A 288 -0.16 -13.32 -27.17
CA SER A 288 -0.25 -13.02 -25.73
C SER A 288 1.14 -12.65 -25.17
N PRO A 289 1.28 -11.55 -24.41
CA PRO A 289 2.57 -11.17 -23.83
C PRO A 289 2.95 -12.16 -22.71
N PRO A 290 4.24 -12.51 -22.57
CA PRO A 290 4.69 -13.44 -21.54
C PRO A 290 4.39 -12.89 -20.14
N LEU A 291 3.92 -13.76 -19.24
CA LEU A 291 3.84 -13.43 -17.80
C LEU A 291 5.27 -13.18 -17.26
N PRO A 292 5.54 -12.01 -16.68
CA PRO A 292 6.87 -11.66 -16.17
C PRO A 292 7.25 -12.52 -14.93
N PRO A 293 8.55 -12.66 -14.61
CA PRO A 293 8.98 -13.22 -13.33
C PRO A 293 8.36 -12.45 -12.14
N PRO A 294 8.34 -13.02 -10.92
CA PRO A 294 7.92 -12.25 -9.74
C PRO A 294 8.67 -10.92 -9.71
N GLU A 295 7.97 -9.80 -9.49
CA GLU A 295 8.56 -8.45 -9.63
C GLU A 295 9.83 -8.23 -8.77
N TRP A 296 10.02 -9.03 -7.71
CA TRP A 296 11.18 -8.96 -6.83
C TRP A 296 12.41 -9.74 -7.34
N LEU A 297 12.29 -10.46 -8.46
CA LEU A 297 13.37 -11.19 -9.13
C LEU A 297 13.90 -10.46 -10.37
N ILE A 298 13.37 -9.28 -10.70
CA ILE A 298 13.81 -8.49 -11.86
C ILE A 298 15.12 -7.76 -11.49
N PRO A 299 16.28 -8.11 -12.08
CA PRO A 299 17.58 -7.53 -11.68
C PRO A 299 17.66 -6.01 -11.94
N ASP A 300 17.00 -5.53 -13.00
CA ASP A 300 16.92 -4.11 -13.33
C ASP A 300 16.28 -3.26 -12.22
N ARG A 301 15.45 -3.88 -11.37
CA ARG A 301 14.80 -3.23 -10.22
C ARG A 301 15.78 -2.83 -9.12
N TYR A 302 16.87 -3.56 -8.94
CA TYR A 302 17.81 -3.35 -7.83
C TYR A 302 19.08 -2.62 -8.23
N LYS A 303 19.17 -2.12 -9.48
CA LYS A 303 20.42 -1.57 -10.05
C LYS A 303 21.60 -2.48 -9.74
N VAL A 304 21.43 -3.79 -9.99
CA VAL A 304 22.45 -4.81 -9.72
C VAL A 304 23.67 -4.50 -10.58
N ASN A 305 24.67 -3.85 -10.00
CA ASN A 305 25.96 -3.65 -10.65
C ASN A 305 26.56 -5.02 -10.99
N LYS A 306 27.36 -5.13 -12.06
CA LYS A 306 28.05 -6.38 -12.44
C LYS A 306 28.86 -6.98 -11.28
N ASP A 307 29.32 -6.13 -10.36
CA ASP A 307 30.05 -6.51 -9.14
C ASP A 307 29.16 -7.07 -8.01
N ALA A 308 27.83 -7.03 -8.13
CA ALA A 308 26.92 -7.50 -7.07
C ALA A 308 27.06 -9.01 -6.83
N VAL A 309 27.25 -9.80 -7.90
CA VAL A 309 27.53 -11.24 -7.81
C VAL A 309 28.86 -11.49 -7.08
N LEU A 310 29.90 -10.72 -7.41
CA LEU A 310 31.19 -10.75 -6.72
C LEU A 310 31.08 -10.32 -5.24
N ARG A 311 30.28 -9.30 -4.92
CA ARG A 311 30.05 -8.85 -3.54
C ARG A 311 29.25 -9.86 -2.71
N LEU A 312 28.30 -10.55 -3.31
CA LEU A 312 27.57 -11.66 -2.68
C LEU A 312 28.51 -12.85 -2.41
N GLN A 313 29.36 -13.20 -3.38
CA GLN A 313 30.40 -14.23 -3.22
C GLN A 313 31.43 -13.91 -2.11
N VAL A 314 31.80 -12.64 -1.96
CA VAL A 314 32.74 -12.18 -0.92
C VAL A 314 32.07 -12.12 0.46
N LYS A 315 30.79 -11.70 0.54
CA LYS A 315 30.04 -11.67 1.81
C LYS A 315 29.79 -13.06 2.38
N GLU A 316 29.47 -14.07 1.55
CA GLU A 316 29.34 -15.47 1.97
C GLU A 316 30.63 -15.97 2.66
N LYS A 317 31.80 -15.71 2.06
CA LYS A 317 33.10 -16.11 2.63
C LYS A 317 33.44 -15.38 3.94
N PHE A 318 33.06 -14.11 4.07
CA PHE A 318 33.33 -13.32 5.26
C PHE A 318 32.36 -13.63 6.42
N PHE A 319 31.07 -13.79 6.15
CA PHE A 319 30.03 -14.03 7.15
C PHE A 319 30.18 -15.43 7.77
N TRP A 320 30.35 -16.47 6.95
CA TRP A 320 30.68 -17.82 7.44
C TRP A 320 32.07 -17.91 8.08
N GLY A 321 33.01 -17.08 7.63
CA GLY A 321 34.33 -16.96 8.25
C GLY A 321 34.31 -16.32 9.65
N MET A 322 33.34 -15.42 9.91
CA MET A 322 33.11 -14.84 11.24
C MET A 322 32.35 -15.78 12.17
N ILE A 323 31.29 -16.46 11.69
CA ILE A 323 30.51 -17.41 12.48
C ILE A 323 31.36 -18.63 12.90
N LYS A 324 32.29 -19.09 12.06
CA LYS A 324 33.25 -20.13 12.43
C LYS A 324 34.26 -19.69 13.51
N ARG A 325 34.52 -18.39 13.67
CA ARG A 325 35.42 -17.87 14.71
C ARG A 325 34.72 -17.66 16.05
N THR A 326 33.40 -17.55 16.08
CA THR A 326 32.62 -17.40 17.33
C THR A 326 32.22 -18.72 17.97
N HIS A 327 32.35 -19.85 17.26
CA HIS A 327 32.14 -21.21 17.81
C HIS A 327 33.42 -21.96 18.19
N VAL A 328 34.57 -21.27 18.19
CA VAL A 328 35.83 -21.76 18.78
C VAL A 328 36.21 -20.81 19.90
N ASN A 329 35.56 -20.96 21.04
CA ASN A 329 36.08 -20.65 22.38
C ASN A 329 35.24 -21.38 23.42
#